data_AF-E5ANE7-F1
#
_entry.id   AF-E5ANE7-F1
#
_cell.length_a   1.000
_cell.length_b   1.000
_cell.length_c   1.000
_cell.angle_alpha   90.00
_cell.angle_beta   90.00
_cell.angle_gamma   90.00
#
_symmetry.space_group_name_H-M   'P 1'
#
loop_
_entity.id
_entity.type
_entity.pdbx_description
1 polymer ?
#
loop_
_entity_poly.entity_id
_entity_poly.type
_entity_poly.pdbx_seq_one_letter_code
_entity_poly.pdbx_strand_id
1 'polypeptide(L)'
;MRRFVHAFIRPECEEIEMRVALNDAMLLYHDAPEAKQVKQAGDHIMQTFMQRGLPAASTATLTLACRLITDTIRAAGKQLSASPRTPAQIHSMPTRWLTCFARTCVRSMATESTGRAQARAVAPFRRYPIA
;
A
#
# COMPACT_ATOMS: atom_id res chain seq x y z
N MET A 1 2.14 10.42 5.07
CA MET A 1 2.44 9.01 5.44
C MET A 1 1.69 8.54 6.67
N ARG A 2 1.88 9.10 7.89
CA ARG A 2 1.17 8.61 9.09
C ARG A 2 -0.37 8.61 8.93
N ARG A 3 -0.95 9.73 8.51
CA ARG A 3 -2.40 9.83 8.22
C ARG A 3 -2.87 8.84 7.16
N PHE A 4 -2.05 8.62 6.13
CA PHE A 4 -2.31 7.62 5.09
C PHE A 4 -2.39 6.22 5.68
N VAL A 5 -1.36 5.78 6.42
CA VAL A 5 -1.36 4.47 7.09
C VAL A 5 -2.56 4.31 8.04
N HIS A 6 -2.89 5.32 8.85
CA HIS A 6 -4.07 5.25 9.72
C HIS A 6 -5.38 5.10 8.95
N ALA A 7 -5.52 5.73 7.79
CA ALA A 7 -6.73 5.64 6.96
C ALA A 7 -6.96 4.24 6.41
N PHE A 8 -5.90 3.42 6.26
CA PHE A 8 -6.01 2.03 5.80
C PHE A 8 -6.06 1.02 6.95
N ILE A 9 -5.41 1.27 8.10
CA ILE A 9 -5.47 0.36 9.26
C ILE A 9 -6.85 0.37 9.91
N ARG A 10 -7.47 1.54 10.06
CA ARG A 10 -8.72 1.68 10.81
C ARG A 10 -9.86 0.84 10.22
N PRO A 11 -10.14 0.91 8.89
CA PRO A 11 -11.15 0.06 8.28
C PRO A 11 -10.82 -1.45 8.39
N GLU A 12 -9.55 -1.85 8.30
CA GLU A 12 -9.15 -3.27 8.43
C GLU A 12 -9.39 -3.81 9.85
N CYS A 13 -9.29 -2.98 10.89
CA CYS A 13 -9.65 -3.35 12.26
C CYS A 13 -11.17 -3.40 12.47
N GLU A 14 -11.90 -2.40 11.96
CA GLU A 14 -13.37 -2.31 12.06
C GLU A 14 -14.07 -3.44 11.27
N GLU A 15 -13.53 -3.81 10.10
CA GLU A 15 -14.09 -4.87 9.25
C GLU A 15 -14.09 -6.24 9.95
N ILE A 16 -13.13 -6.52 10.82
CA ILE A 16 -13.03 -7.82 11.51
C ILE A 16 -14.05 -7.93 12.64
N GLU A 17 -14.33 -6.85 13.38
CA GLU A 17 -15.41 -6.85 14.37
C GLU A 17 -16.77 -7.12 13.70
N MET A 18 -17.01 -6.51 12.54
CA MET A 18 -18.17 -6.86 11.70
C MET A 18 -18.10 -8.31 11.20
N ARG A 19 -16.94 -8.79 10.74
CA ARG A 19 -16.78 -10.14 10.17
C ARG A 19 -17.07 -11.25 11.19
N VAL A 20 -16.67 -11.08 12.44
CA VAL A 20 -16.98 -12.01 13.54
C VAL A 20 -18.48 -12.00 13.88
N ALA A 21 -19.10 -10.81 13.87
CA ALA A 21 -20.54 -10.66 14.11
C ALA A 21 -21.40 -11.16 12.93
N LEU A 22 -20.85 -11.17 11.72
CA LEU A 22 -21.56 -11.42 10.45
C LEU A 22 -21.14 -12.75 9.79
N ASN A 23 -20.75 -13.74 10.58
CA ASN A 23 -20.20 -15.01 10.07
C ASN A 23 -21.18 -15.76 9.13
N ASP A 24 -22.50 -15.63 9.37
CA ASP A 24 -23.53 -16.31 8.58
C ASP A 24 -23.88 -15.61 7.25
N ALA A 25 -23.58 -14.31 7.09
CA ALA A 25 -23.84 -13.55 5.86
C ALA A 25 -22.57 -13.08 5.13
N MET A 26 -21.40 -13.58 5.56
CA MET A 26 -20.07 -13.14 5.12
C MET A 26 -19.85 -13.26 3.61
N LEU A 27 -20.45 -14.28 2.97
CA LEU A 27 -20.40 -14.47 1.51
C LEU A 27 -21.09 -13.34 0.75
N LEU A 28 -22.26 -12.90 1.22
CA LEU A 28 -23.05 -11.86 0.55
C LEU A 28 -22.38 -10.49 0.66
N TYR A 29 -21.75 -10.20 1.80
CA TYR A 29 -21.04 -8.93 2.01
C TYR A 29 -19.82 -8.77 1.10
N HIS A 30 -19.06 -9.85 0.86
CA HIS A 30 -17.86 -9.77 0.01
C HIS A 30 -18.21 -9.49 -1.46
N ASP A 31 -19.33 -10.05 -1.94
CA ASP A 31 -19.75 -9.91 -3.32
C ASP A 31 -20.61 -8.68 -3.60
N ALA A 32 -21.06 -8.00 -2.55
CA ALA A 32 -21.83 -6.77 -2.64
C ALA A 32 -21.11 -5.72 -3.50
N PRO A 33 -21.83 -5.05 -4.42
CA PRO A 33 -21.23 -4.03 -5.29
C PRO A 33 -20.60 -2.89 -4.49
N GLU A 34 -21.15 -2.55 -3.32
CA GLU A 34 -20.62 -1.54 -2.41
C GLU A 34 -19.23 -1.90 -1.88
N ALA A 35 -19.01 -3.16 -1.49
CA ALA A 35 -17.71 -3.64 -1.02
C ALA A 35 -16.66 -3.59 -2.14
N LYS A 36 -17.06 -3.91 -3.37
CA LYS A 36 -16.20 -3.83 -4.56
C LYS A 36 -15.84 -2.36 -4.88
N GLN A 37 -16.81 -1.44 -4.79
CA GLN A 37 -16.59 -0.01 -5.02
C GLN A 37 -15.63 0.60 -3.98
N VAL A 38 -15.80 0.27 -2.69
CA VAL A 38 -14.89 0.72 -1.62
C VAL A 38 -13.47 0.23 -1.87
N LYS A 39 -13.29 -1.03 -2.28
CA LYS A 39 -11.98 -1.58 -2.63
C LYS A 39 -11.35 -0.83 -3.82
N GLN A 40 -12.10 -0.61 -4.89
CA GLN A 40 -11.63 0.11 -6.07
C GLN A 40 -11.23 1.55 -5.74
N ALA A 41 -12.02 2.24 -4.91
CA ALA A 41 -11.69 3.59 -4.44
C ALA A 41 -10.39 3.61 -3.62
N GLY A 42 -10.21 2.62 -2.72
CA GLY A 42 -8.97 2.44 -1.96
C GLY A 42 -7.75 2.19 -2.84
N ASP A 43 -7.89 1.32 -3.85
CA ASP A 43 -6.83 1.03 -4.82
C ASP A 43 -6.45 2.27 -5.63
N HIS A 44 -7.44 3.08 -6.04
CA HIS A 44 -7.18 4.35 -6.73
C HIS A 44 -6.44 5.35 -5.85
N ILE A 45 -6.88 5.54 -4.60
CA ILE A 45 -6.21 6.42 -3.62
C ILE A 45 -4.75 6.00 -3.41
N MET A 46 -4.50 4.69 -3.28
CA MET A 46 -3.15 4.13 -3.14
C MET A 46 -2.28 4.46 -4.37
N GLN A 47 -2.79 4.21 -5.57
CA GLN A 47 -2.06 4.49 -6.81
C GLN A 47 -1.73 5.97 -6.96
N THR A 48 -2.70 6.87 -6.75
CA THR A 48 -2.47 8.33 -6.81
C THR A 48 -1.47 8.79 -5.75
N PHE A 49 -1.53 8.22 -4.54
CA PHE A 49 -0.57 8.54 -3.49
C PHE A 49 0.85 8.11 -3.87
N MET A 50 1.01 6.91 -4.44
CA MET A 50 2.32 6.42 -4.88
C MET A 50 2.87 7.23 -6.04
N GLN A 51 2.05 7.59 -7.04
CA GLN A 51 2.47 8.47 -8.14
C GLN A 51 3.00 9.82 -7.64
N ARG A 52 2.35 10.41 -6.63
CA ARG A 52 2.82 11.65 -6.00
C ARG A 52 4.12 11.46 -5.22
N GLY A 53 4.31 10.30 -4.58
CA GLY A 53 5.51 9.98 -3.81
C GLY A 53 6.70 9.52 -4.66
N LEU A 54 6.44 9.01 -5.87
CA LEU A 54 7.40 8.41 -6.78
C LEU A 54 7.19 8.93 -8.22
N PRO A 55 7.29 10.24 -8.47
CA PRO A 55 6.90 10.83 -9.75
C PRO A 55 7.76 10.36 -10.94
N ALA A 56 9.00 9.94 -10.69
CA ALA A 56 9.92 9.44 -11.71
C ALA A 56 9.96 7.90 -11.82
N ALA A 57 9.13 7.19 -11.05
CA ALA A 57 9.15 5.74 -11.04
C ALA A 57 8.40 5.14 -12.23
N SER A 58 8.88 3.99 -12.70
CA SER A 58 8.18 3.22 -13.73
C SER A 58 6.84 2.69 -13.21
N THR A 59 5.91 2.39 -14.12
CA THR A 59 4.65 1.72 -13.78
C THR A 59 4.88 0.43 -12.99
N ALA A 60 5.88 -0.36 -13.36
CA ALA A 60 6.22 -1.60 -12.64
C ALA A 60 6.66 -1.33 -11.18
N THR A 61 7.45 -0.28 -10.96
CA THR A 61 7.86 0.15 -9.61
C THR A 61 6.67 0.64 -8.81
N LEU A 62 5.79 1.45 -9.39
CA LEU A 62 4.57 1.93 -8.73
C LEU A 62 3.65 0.78 -8.34
N THR A 63 3.43 -0.19 -9.23
CA THR A 63 2.62 -1.38 -8.96
C THR A 63 3.21 -2.20 -7.82
N LEU A 64 4.54 -2.40 -7.82
CA LEU A 64 5.23 -3.11 -6.74
C LEU A 64 5.13 -2.36 -5.40
N ALA A 65 5.29 -1.03 -5.41
CA ALA A 65 5.15 -0.18 -4.23
C ALA A 65 3.76 -0.28 -3.62
N CYS A 66 2.72 -0.14 -4.46
CA CYS A 66 1.32 -0.27 -4.05
C CYS A 66 1.09 -1.63 -3.43
N ARG A 67 1.49 -2.71 -4.11
CA ARG A 67 1.28 -4.07 -3.64
C ARG A 67 1.95 -4.33 -2.29
N LEU A 68 3.24 -4.03 -2.15
CA LEU A 68 3.98 -4.27 -0.91
C LEU A 68 3.37 -3.52 0.28
N ILE A 69 2.98 -2.26 0.09
CA ILE A 69 2.40 -1.45 1.15
C ILE A 69 1.00 -1.93 1.50
N THR A 70 0.15 -2.21 0.51
CA THR A 70 -1.20 -2.75 0.74
C THR A 70 -1.16 -4.11 1.44
N ASP A 71 -0.35 -5.05 0.95
CA ASP A 71 -0.24 -6.40 1.52
C ASP A 71 0.26 -6.36 2.96
N THR A 72 1.23 -5.48 3.25
CA THR A 72 1.76 -5.30 4.61
C THR A 72 0.72 -4.69 5.55
N ILE A 73 -0.01 -3.66 5.10
CA ILE A 73 -1.08 -3.04 5.92
C ILE A 73 -2.20 -4.04 6.19
N ARG A 74 -2.62 -4.84 5.19
CA ARG A 74 -3.62 -5.90 5.37
C ARG A 74 -3.16 -6.98 6.34
N ALA A 75 -1.93 -7.46 6.20
CA ALA A 75 -1.37 -8.46 7.11
C ALA A 75 -1.30 -7.92 8.54
N ALA A 76 -0.86 -6.68 8.71
CA ALA A 76 -0.84 -6.03 10.01
C ALA A 76 -2.24 -5.79 10.56
N GLY A 77 -3.20 -5.35 9.73
CA GLY A 77 -4.61 -5.17 10.11
C GLY A 77 -5.18 -6.46 10.71
N LYS A 78 -4.98 -7.59 10.02
CA LYS A 78 -5.38 -8.93 10.52
C LYS A 78 -4.74 -9.30 11.85
N GLN A 79 -3.44 -9.04 12.04
CA GLN A 79 -2.78 -9.29 13.32
C GLN A 79 -3.27 -8.34 14.43
N LEU A 80 -3.58 -7.09 14.05
CA LEU A 80 -4.08 -6.05 14.95
C LEU A 80 -5.55 -6.22 15.32
N SER A 81 -6.31 -6.96 14.52
CA SER A 81 -7.71 -7.27 14.79
C SER A 81 -7.89 -8.62 15.49
N ALA A 82 -6.86 -9.48 15.54
CA ALA A 82 -6.93 -10.79 16.19
C ALA A 82 -7.16 -10.73 17.72
N SER A 83 -7.11 -9.54 18.32
CA SER A 83 -7.49 -9.32 19.72
C SER A 83 -8.15 -7.95 19.84
N PRO A 84 -9.16 -7.78 20.72
CA PRO A 84 -9.80 -6.49 20.95
C PRO A 84 -8.74 -5.46 21.36
N ARG A 85 -8.63 -4.38 20.61
CA ARG A 85 -7.70 -3.28 20.90
C ARG A 85 -8.48 -1.98 20.94
N THR A 86 -8.19 -1.16 21.94
CA THR A 86 -8.74 0.19 21.99
C THR A 86 -8.16 1.04 20.85
N PRO A 87 -8.87 2.09 20.39
CA PRO A 87 -8.33 3.02 19.40
C PRO A 87 -6.93 3.54 19.79
N ALA A 88 -6.70 3.85 21.07
CA ALA A 88 -5.39 4.27 21.58
C ALA A 88 -4.29 3.22 21.35
N GLN A 89 -4.59 1.93 21.50
CA GLN A 89 -3.65 0.84 21.23
C GLN A 89 -3.34 0.71 19.73
N ILE A 90 -4.33 0.88 18.86
CA ILE A 90 -4.13 0.93 17.40
C ILE A 90 -3.23 2.14 17.03
N HIS A 91 -3.44 3.29 17.67
CA HIS A 91 -2.68 4.51 17.42
C HIS A 91 -1.22 4.49 17.93
N SER A 92 -0.85 3.52 18.77
CA SER A 92 0.45 3.44 19.44
C SER A 92 1.56 2.82 18.55
N MET A 93 2.46 2.02 19.14
CA MET A 93 3.58 1.34 18.49
C MET A 93 3.21 0.63 17.16
N PRO A 94 2.04 -0.04 17.01
CA PRO A 94 1.66 -0.70 15.76
C PRO A 94 1.60 0.22 14.54
N THR A 95 1.01 1.40 14.65
CA THR A 95 0.94 2.31 13.49
C THR A 95 2.28 3.00 13.21
N ARG A 96 3.12 3.14 14.25
CA ARG A 96 4.45 3.75 14.10
C ARG A 96 5.37 2.90 13.23
N TRP A 97 5.44 1.59 13.44
CA TRP A 97 6.30 0.72 12.62
C TRP A 97 5.82 0.66 11.16
N LEU A 98 4.51 0.61 10.92
CA LEU A 98 3.94 0.65 9.55
C LEU A 98 4.24 1.97 8.84
N THR A 99 4.17 3.09 9.57
CA THR A 99 4.55 4.40 9.03
C THR A 99 6.03 4.44 8.65
N CYS A 100 6.91 3.86 9.48
CA CYS A 100 8.33 3.76 9.18
C CYS A 100 8.59 2.84 7.97
N PHE A 101 7.98 1.66 7.94
CA PHE A 101 8.06 0.73 6.82
C PHE A 101 7.65 1.39 5.50
N ALA A 102 6.44 1.95 5.42
CA ALA A 102 5.93 2.57 4.20
C ALA A 102 6.82 3.74 3.74
N ARG A 103 7.34 4.53 4.68
CA ARG A 103 8.31 5.61 4.38
C ARG A 103 9.61 5.05 3.81
N THR A 104 10.18 4.02 4.41
CA THR A 104 11.43 3.41 3.97
C THR A 104 11.28 2.73 2.62
N CYS A 105 10.19 2.01 2.38
CA CYS A 105 9.88 1.41 1.07
C CYS A 105 9.82 2.46 -0.04
N VAL A 106 9.04 3.53 0.15
CA VAL A 106 8.94 4.61 -0.84
C VAL A 106 10.32 5.25 -1.08
N ARG A 107 11.08 5.52 -0.02
CA ARG A 107 12.42 6.10 -0.16
C ARG A 107 13.38 5.17 -0.93
N SER A 108 13.39 3.88 -0.62
CA SER A 108 14.24 2.89 -1.29
C SER A 108 13.90 2.78 -2.78
N MET A 109 12.62 2.75 -3.12
CA MET A 109 12.18 2.69 -4.51
C MET A 109 12.49 3.98 -5.29
N ALA A 110 12.39 5.14 -4.63
CA ALA A 110 12.79 6.42 -5.23
C ALA A 110 14.29 6.45 -5.54
N THR A 111 15.13 5.93 -4.64
CA THR A 111 16.59 5.86 -4.87
C THR A 111 16.94 4.89 -6.00
N GLU A 112 16.28 3.74 -6.08
CA GLU A 112 16.48 2.78 -7.17
C GLU A 112 15.98 3.30 -8.52
N SER A 113 14.83 3.97 -8.56
CA SER A 113 14.30 4.54 -9.81
C SER A 113 15.21 5.64 -10.33
N THR A 114 15.72 6.49 -9.42
CA THR A 114 16.67 7.56 -9.77
C THR A 114 18.01 6.99 -10.23
N GLY A 115 18.52 5.96 -9.54
CA GLY A 115 19.77 5.28 -9.93
C GLY A 115 19.67 4.61 -11.29
N ARG A 116 18.54 3.92 -11.59
CA ARG A 116 18.29 3.35 -12.94
C ARG A 116 18.13 4.44 -14.00
N ALA A 117 17.44 5.54 -13.69
CA ALA A 117 17.27 6.66 -14.62
C ALA A 117 18.60 7.33 -14.95
N GLN A 118 19.44 7.59 -13.94
CA GLN A 118 20.81 8.10 -14.13
C GLN A 118 21.70 7.13 -14.90
N ALA A 119 21.70 5.84 -14.57
CA ALA A 119 22.46 4.83 -15.30
C ALA A 119 22.06 4.74 -16.78
N ARG A 120 20.76 4.85 -17.08
CA ARG A 120 20.24 4.86 -18.47
C ARG A 120 20.61 6.13 -19.22
N ALA A 121 20.69 7.28 -18.55
CA ALA A 121 21.12 8.54 -19.16
C ALA A 121 22.62 8.57 -19.49
N VAL A 122 23.45 7.82 -18.74
CA VAL A 122 24.90 7.75 -18.94
C VAL A 122 25.32 6.68 -19.96
N ALA A 123 24.45 5.73 -20.31
CA ALA A 123 24.75 4.70 -21.30
C ALA A 123 24.97 5.33 -22.70
N PRO A 124 26.18 5.23 -23.30
CA PRO A 124 26.45 5.85 -24.58
C PRO A 124 25.63 5.19 -25.69
N PHE A 125 25.04 6.01 -26.55
CA PHE A 125 24.37 5.62 -27.79
C PHE A 125 25.37 4.93 -28.73
N ARG A 126 25.62 3.62 -28.55
CA ARG A 126 26.36 2.81 -29.52
C ARG A 126 25.37 2.28 -30.56
N ARG A 127 25.08 3.11 -31.57
CA ARG A 127 24.61 2.59 -32.87
C ARG A 127 25.84 2.07 -33.62
N TYR A 128 25.90 0.77 -33.84
CA TYR A 128 26.80 0.20 -34.83
C TYR A 128 26.15 0.35 -36.22
N PRO A 129 26.81 0.96 -37.20
CA PRO A 129 26.38 0.86 -38.59
C PRO A 129 26.77 -0.54 -39.11
N ILE A 130 25.78 -1.26 -39.63
CA ILE A 130 26.01 -2.46 -40.43
C ILE A 130 26.31 -1.96 -41.85
N ALA A 131 27.49 -2.29 -42.35
CA ALA A 131 27.90 -2.09 -43.75
C ALA A 131 27.36 -3.24 -44.62
#